data_AF-A0A2G2LUH9-F1
#
_entry.id   AF-A0A2G2LUH9-F1
#
_cell.length_a   1.000
_cell.length_b   1.000
_cell.length_c   1.000
_cell.angle_alpha   90.00
_cell.angle_beta   90.00
_cell.angle_gamma   90.00
#
_symmetry.space_group_name_H-M   'P 1'
#
loop_
_entity.id
_entity.type
_entity.pdbx_description
1 polymer ?
#
loop_
_entity_poly.entity_id
_entity_poly.type
_entity_poly.pdbx_seq_one_letter_code
_entity_poly.pdbx_strand_id
1 'polypeptide(L)'
;MAISTLTKIYSVDQVDVTITRTTPQVMTINTLARVTSSGWTDAQLSQYVYLQPPTDGVQEFDIAARPPAPDVITMPVLSPISSYTQIPDIDVENFWGKGIAIKGIRIFSASNSKTVEIRAFDETIAMGDTRMPMAFAGYRVEKTEGILPSFAVDIKSMFRERDVNSMIWAFDLHSYVDVKTNAERIYAALQQNMPCDGLWPDEDVKEFKSWMDSGMQP
;
A
#
# COMPACT_ATOMS: atom_id res chain seq x y z
N MET A 1 -27.30 15.83 24.02
CA MET A 1 -26.14 15.34 23.25
C MET A 1 -26.66 14.37 22.22
N ALA A 2 -26.64 14.72 20.93
CA ALA A 2 -27.07 13.81 19.88
C ALA A 2 -26.01 12.71 19.74
N ILE A 3 -26.42 11.45 19.84
CA ILE A 3 -25.56 10.31 19.52
C ILE A 3 -25.38 10.35 18.00
N SER A 4 -24.23 10.81 17.53
CA SER A 4 -23.94 10.85 16.09
C SER A 4 -23.74 9.42 15.61
N THR A 5 -24.69 8.89 14.85
CA THR A 5 -24.67 7.56 14.25
C THR A 5 -23.84 7.56 12.98
N LEU A 6 -23.01 6.54 12.78
CA LEU A 6 -22.29 6.35 11.53
C LEU A 6 -23.28 6.22 10.36
N THR A 7 -23.01 6.94 9.28
CA THR A 7 -23.82 6.96 8.07
C THR A 7 -22.99 6.43 6.91
N LYS A 8 -23.62 5.66 6.02
CA LYS A 8 -22.94 5.03 4.89
C LYS A 8 -22.27 6.08 3.99
N ILE A 9 -21.02 5.86 3.64
CA ILE A 9 -20.25 6.78 2.78
C ILE A 9 -20.76 6.68 1.34
N TYR A 10 -20.70 7.79 0.59
CA TYR A 10 -21.26 7.87 -0.76
C TYR A 10 -20.61 6.87 -1.71
N SER A 11 -19.32 7.03 -2.02
CA SER A 11 -18.60 6.14 -2.95
C SER A 11 -17.26 5.69 -2.39
N VAL A 12 -16.81 4.50 -2.79
CA VAL A 12 -15.45 4.03 -2.57
C VAL A 12 -14.65 4.16 -3.87
N ASP A 13 -13.50 4.83 -3.80
CA ASP A 13 -12.62 5.11 -4.94
C ASP A 13 -11.49 4.07 -5.04
N GLN A 14 -10.85 3.74 -3.91
CA GLN A 14 -9.73 2.79 -3.85
C GLN A 14 -9.79 1.98 -2.55
N VAL A 15 -9.40 0.72 -2.64
CA VAL A 15 -9.26 -0.20 -1.51
C VAL A 15 -7.90 -0.88 -1.66
N ASP A 16 -7.03 -0.71 -0.67
CA ASP A 16 -5.74 -1.37 -0.59
C ASP A 16 -5.76 -2.32 0.60
N VAL A 17 -5.37 -3.56 0.34
CA VAL A 17 -5.32 -4.61 1.36
C VAL A 17 -3.89 -5.10 1.43
N THR A 18 -3.33 -5.10 2.64
CA THR A 18 -2.00 -5.61 2.91
C THR A 18 -2.06 -6.65 4.02
N ILE A 19 -1.25 -7.69 3.91
CA ILE A 19 -1.20 -8.78 4.90
C ILE A 19 0.27 -9.00 5.27
N THR A 20 0.58 -8.99 6.57
CA THR A 20 1.96 -9.18 7.04
C THR A 20 2.38 -10.65 6.92
N ARG A 21 3.68 -10.87 6.71
CA ARG A 21 4.28 -12.21 6.64
C ARG A 21 4.62 -12.81 8.01
N THR A 22 4.37 -12.06 9.09
CA THR A 22 4.68 -12.47 10.46
C THR A 22 3.67 -13.51 10.95
N THR A 23 4.02 -14.25 12.00
CA THR A 23 3.04 -15.06 12.75
C THR A 23 2.95 -14.47 14.15
N PRO A 24 1.83 -13.86 14.55
CA PRO A 24 0.55 -13.75 13.81
C PRO A 24 0.61 -12.80 12.60
N GLN A 25 -0.20 -13.11 11.58
CA GLN A 25 -0.37 -12.24 10.42
C GLN A 25 -1.38 -11.14 10.79
N VAL A 26 -1.16 -9.94 10.26
CA VAL A 26 -2.05 -8.80 10.43
C VAL A 26 -2.50 -8.35 9.05
N MET A 27 -3.82 -8.25 8.86
CA MET A 27 -4.42 -7.70 7.65
C MET A 27 -4.77 -6.24 7.87
N THR A 28 -4.22 -5.36 7.05
CA THR A 28 -4.51 -3.93 7.05
C THR A 28 -5.31 -3.58 5.81
N ILE A 29 -6.42 -2.86 6.01
CA ILE A 29 -7.32 -2.40 4.97
C ILE A 29 -7.32 -0.87 4.99
N ASN A 30 -6.82 -0.29 3.92
CA ASN A 30 -6.88 1.14 3.66
C ASN A 30 -7.95 1.39 2.61
N THR A 31 -8.80 2.38 2.84
CA THR A 31 -9.86 2.71 1.89
C THR A 31 -9.88 4.21 1.67
N LEU A 32 -9.85 4.62 0.40
CA LEU A 32 -10.11 5.98 -0.03
C LEU A 32 -11.53 6.05 -0.59
N ALA A 33 -12.33 6.96 -0.08
CA ALA A 33 -13.74 7.09 -0.36
C ALA A 33 -14.14 8.57 -0.52
N ARG A 34 -15.39 8.83 -0.93
CA ARG A 34 -15.96 10.17 -1.01
C ARG A 34 -17.25 10.28 -0.22
N VAL A 35 -17.42 11.40 0.45
CA VAL A 35 -18.64 11.80 1.17
C VAL A 35 -19.35 12.94 0.44
N THR A 36 -20.61 13.19 0.78
CA THR A 36 -21.48 14.14 0.07
C THR A 36 -21.24 15.62 0.41
N SER A 37 -20.49 15.90 1.47
CA SER A 37 -20.18 17.27 1.92
C SER A 37 -18.85 17.33 2.65
N SER A 38 -18.35 18.53 2.92
CA SER A 38 -17.25 18.71 3.87
C SER A 38 -17.69 18.40 5.31
N GLY A 39 -16.75 18.13 6.20
CA GLY A 39 -16.99 18.01 7.66
C GLY A 39 -17.36 16.61 8.16
N TRP A 40 -17.33 15.59 7.30
CA TRP A 40 -17.43 14.19 7.74
C TRP A 40 -16.13 13.75 8.43
N THR A 41 -16.24 12.90 9.45
CA THR A 41 -15.11 12.37 10.20
C THR A 41 -15.28 10.89 10.53
N ASP A 42 -14.27 10.27 11.13
CA ASP A 42 -14.34 8.90 11.70
C ASP A 42 -14.87 7.84 10.72
N ALA A 43 -14.31 7.79 9.51
CA ALA A 43 -14.62 6.71 8.58
C ALA A 43 -14.10 5.38 9.13
N GLN A 44 -14.98 4.39 9.15
CA GLN A 44 -14.76 3.09 9.73
C GLN A 44 -15.38 2.00 8.85
N LEU A 45 -14.75 0.84 8.86
CA LEU A 45 -15.27 -0.37 8.24
C LEU A 45 -16.01 -1.20 9.29
N SER A 46 -17.17 -1.71 8.91
CA SER A 46 -17.95 -2.66 9.69
C SER A 46 -17.95 -4.01 8.99
N GLN A 47 -17.37 -5.02 9.62
CA GLN A 47 -17.26 -6.37 9.07
C GLN A 47 -18.61 -7.10 9.11
N TYR A 48 -18.96 -7.77 8.02
CA TYR A 48 -20.10 -8.69 8.00
C TYR A 48 -19.75 -9.98 8.75
N VAL A 49 -20.58 -10.33 9.74
CA VAL A 49 -20.44 -11.58 10.49
C VAL A 49 -21.31 -12.64 9.84
N TYR A 50 -20.68 -13.72 9.39
CA TYR A 50 -21.33 -14.81 8.71
C TYR A 50 -21.59 -16.00 9.62
N LEU A 51 -22.79 -16.58 9.53
CA LEU A 51 -23.08 -17.89 10.14
C LEU A 51 -22.55 -19.04 9.30
N GLN A 52 -22.43 -18.85 7.98
CA GLN A 52 -21.86 -19.79 7.02
C GLN A 52 -20.90 -19.04 6.11
N PRO A 53 -19.70 -19.58 5.80
CA PRO A 53 -18.77 -18.94 4.90
C PRO A 53 -19.41 -18.56 3.56
N PRO A 54 -19.14 -17.35 3.04
CA PRO A 54 -19.57 -16.95 1.71
C PRO A 54 -19.10 -17.94 0.65
N THR A 55 -19.95 -18.27 -0.32
CA THR A 55 -19.62 -19.24 -1.39
C THR A 55 -18.46 -18.75 -2.26
N ASP A 56 -18.33 -17.43 -2.42
CA ASP A 56 -17.21 -16.79 -3.13
C ASP A 56 -15.95 -16.64 -2.26
N GLY A 57 -16.01 -16.97 -0.97
CA GLY A 57 -14.90 -16.84 -0.02
C GLY A 57 -14.48 -15.40 0.26
N VAL A 58 -15.29 -14.41 -0.13
CA VAL A 58 -14.99 -12.98 -0.02
C VAL A 58 -15.60 -12.42 1.27
N GLN A 59 -14.76 -11.80 2.11
CA GLN A 59 -15.24 -11.12 3.31
C GLN A 59 -15.85 -9.76 2.94
N GLU A 60 -17.05 -9.49 3.42
CA GLU A 60 -17.76 -8.24 3.13
C GLU A 60 -17.65 -7.24 4.29
N PHE A 61 -17.61 -5.95 3.94
CA PHE A 61 -17.59 -4.82 4.85
C PHE A 61 -18.51 -3.71 4.35
N ASP A 62 -19.15 -3.00 5.28
CA ASP A 62 -19.77 -1.69 5.01
C ASP A 62 -18.83 -0.58 5.44
N ILE A 63 -18.69 0.46 4.62
CA ILE A 63 -17.98 1.69 5.03
C ILE A 63 -18.97 2.78 5.45
N ALA A 64 -18.75 3.32 6.64
CA ALA A 64 -19.57 4.38 7.20
C ALA A 64 -18.69 5.43 7.89
N ALA A 65 -19.16 6.67 7.94
CA ALA A 65 -18.47 7.77 8.59
C ALA A 65 -19.46 8.61 9.41
N ARG A 66 -18.94 9.40 10.33
CA ARG A 66 -19.71 10.35 11.11
C ARG A 66 -20.06 11.55 10.22
N PRO A 67 -21.35 11.85 9.98
CA PRO A 67 -21.72 13.06 9.27
C PRO A 67 -21.41 14.30 10.12
N PRO A 68 -21.20 15.47 9.47
CA PRO A 68 -21.08 16.73 10.18
C PRO A 68 -22.32 16.98 11.05
N ALA A 69 -22.13 17.66 12.18
CA ALA A 69 -23.26 17.99 13.03
C ALA A 69 -24.25 18.94 12.30
N PRO A 70 -25.57 18.82 12.54
CA PRO A 70 -26.58 19.57 11.78
C PRO A 70 -26.45 21.09 11.83
N ASP A 71 -25.77 21.61 12.85
CA ASP A 71 -25.51 23.03 13.11
C ASP A 71 -24.18 23.54 12.53
N VAL A 72 -23.37 22.66 11.94
CA VAL A 72 -22.10 23.03 11.30
C VAL A 72 -22.34 23.38 9.84
N ILE A 73 -21.83 24.53 9.41
CA ILE A 73 -21.86 24.92 8.00
C ILE A 73 -20.93 23.99 7.22
N THR A 74 -21.49 23.32 6.21
CA THR A 74 -20.76 22.39 5.34
C THR A 74 -20.84 22.85 3.89
N MET A 75 -19.79 22.59 3.12
CA MET A 75 -19.80 22.79 1.68
C MET A 75 -20.38 21.54 0.99
N PRO A 76 -21.36 21.68 0.07
CA PRO A 76 -21.99 20.55 -0.62
C PRO A 76 -21.10 20.07 -1.79
N VAL A 77 -19.92 19.56 -1.46
CA VAL A 77 -18.93 19.06 -2.42
C VAL A 77 -18.53 17.62 -2.07
N LEU A 78 -18.32 16.80 -3.10
CA LEU A 78 -17.77 15.46 -2.93
C LEU A 78 -16.35 15.54 -2.35
N SER A 79 -16.22 15.22 -1.07
CA SER A 79 -14.97 15.36 -0.32
C SER A 79 -14.33 14.00 -0.08
N PRO A 80 -13.00 13.88 -0.22
CA PRO A 80 -12.30 12.62 0.06
C PRO A 80 -12.31 12.32 1.57
N ILE A 81 -12.39 11.04 1.91
CA ILE A 81 -12.23 10.54 3.28
C ILE A 81 -11.53 9.19 3.22
N SER A 82 -10.69 8.89 4.22
CA SER A 82 -10.00 7.62 4.32
C SER A 82 -10.38 6.88 5.58
N SER A 83 -10.40 5.55 5.51
CA SER A 83 -10.49 4.67 6.67
C SER A 83 -9.27 3.75 6.72
N TYR A 84 -8.86 3.44 7.94
CA TYR A 84 -7.79 2.52 8.27
C TYR A 84 -8.35 1.44 9.20
N THR A 85 -8.12 0.16 8.88
CA THR A 85 -8.58 -0.94 9.74
C THR A 85 -7.53 -2.05 9.75
N GLN A 86 -7.15 -2.48 10.94
CA GLN A 86 -6.29 -3.64 11.15
C GLN A 86 -7.11 -4.80 11.73
N ILE A 87 -6.90 -5.98 11.17
CA ILE A 87 -7.42 -7.24 11.67
C ILE A 87 -6.21 -8.08 12.10
N PRO A 88 -5.90 -8.14 13.39
CA PRO A 88 -4.80 -8.95 13.90
C PRO A 88 -5.16 -10.44 13.88
N ASP A 89 -4.14 -11.29 14.06
CA ASP A 89 -4.28 -12.74 14.23
C ASP A 89 -5.05 -13.43 13.11
N ILE A 90 -4.85 -12.97 11.87
CA ILE A 90 -5.50 -13.55 10.71
C ILE A 90 -4.73 -14.78 10.22
N ASP A 91 -5.46 -15.82 9.84
CA ASP A 91 -4.91 -16.96 9.11
C ASP A 91 -5.58 -16.96 7.73
N VAL A 92 -4.84 -16.53 6.71
CA VAL A 92 -5.37 -16.41 5.34
C VAL A 92 -5.83 -17.75 4.79
N GLU A 93 -5.14 -18.85 5.13
CA GLU A 93 -5.45 -20.18 4.62
C GLU A 93 -6.63 -20.84 5.33
N ASN A 94 -6.87 -20.46 6.59
CA ASN A 94 -7.92 -21.04 7.44
C ASN A 94 -8.98 -20.03 7.90
N PHE A 95 -9.08 -18.87 7.24
CA PHE A 95 -9.91 -17.75 7.67
C PHE A 95 -11.38 -18.13 7.91
N TRP A 96 -11.96 -18.93 7.02
CA TRP A 96 -13.35 -19.37 7.09
C TRP A 96 -13.54 -20.72 7.80
N GLY A 97 -12.45 -21.31 8.28
CA GLY A 97 -12.39 -22.67 8.81
C GLY A 97 -11.21 -23.44 8.23
N LYS A 98 -10.96 -24.65 8.77
CA LYS A 98 -9.82 -25.48 8.40
C LYS A 98 -9.77 -25.76 6.89
N GLY A 99 -8.74 -25.24 6.22
CA GLY A 99 -8.50 -25.36 4.78
C GLY A 99 -9.39 -24.49 3.91
N ILE A 100 -10.11 -23.51 4.47
CA ILE A 100 -10.97 -22.59 3.72
C ILE A 100 -10.36 -21.18 3.80
N ALA A 101 -9.60 -20.84 2.76
CA ALA A 101 -8.91 -19.57 2.66
C ALA A 101 -9.86 -18.40 2.36
N ILE A 102 -9.49 -17.20 2.83
CA ILE A 102 -10.12 -15.97 2.36
C ILE A 102 -9.67 -15.67 0.93
N LYS A 103 -10.62 -15.39 0.05
CA LYS A 103 -10.37 -15.13 -1.38
C LYS A 103 -10.42 -13.65 -1.75
N GLY A 104 -10.90 -12.80 -0.85
CA GLY A 104 -10.96 -11.37 -1.11
C GLY A 104 -11.69 -10.58 -0.04
N ILE A 105 -11.72 -9.28 -0.24
CA ILE A 105 -12.41 -8.29 0.58
C ILE A 105 -13.31 -7.46 -0.32
N ARG A 106 -14.57 -7.32 0.04
CA ARG A 106 -15.54 -6.48 -0.65
C ARG A 106 -16.05 -5.40 0.28
N ILE A 107 -15.94 -4.14 -0.15
CA ILE A 107 -16.41 -2.97 0.60
C ILE A 107 -17.61 -2.37 -0.11
N PHE A 108 -18.72 -2.23 0.61
CA PHE A 108 -19.95 -1.62 0.14
C PHE A 108 -20.08 -0.17 0.62
N SER A 109 -20.41 0.72 -0.32
CA SER A 109 -20.80 2.11 -0.07
C SER A 109 -22.28 2.32 -0.43
N ALA A 110 -22.76 3.56 -0.39
CA ALA A 110 -24.12 3.89 -0.82
C ALA A 110 -24.30 3.78 -2.34
N SER A 111 -23.30 4.16 -3.14
CA SER A 111 -23.40 4.20 -4.61
C SER A 111 -22.73 3.03 -5.33
N ASN A 112 -21.73 2.39 -4.73
CA ASN A 112 -20.96 1.33 -5.36
C ASN A 112 -20.43 0.30 -4.36
N SER A 113 -19.77 -0.72 -4.90
CA SER A 113 -18.96 -1.68 -4.14
C SER A 113 -17.63 -1.89 -4.83
N LYS A 114 -16.57 -2.15 -4.06
CA LYS A 114 -15.26 -2.55 -4.60
C LYS A 114 -14.82 -3.87 -3.99
N THR A 115 -14.34 -4.76 -4.85
CA THR A 115 -13.80 -6.06 -4.45
C THR A 115 -12.30 -6.08 -4.73
N VAL A 116 -11.53 -6.53 -3.74
CA VAL A 116 -10.11 -6.81 -3.79
C VAL A 116 -9.94 -8.31 -3.66
N GLU A 117 -9.34 -8.95 -4.66
CA GLU A 117 -9.00 -10.37 -4.58
C GLU A 117 -7.75 -10.56 -3.72
N ILE A 118 -7.79 -11.51 -2.79
CA ILE A 118 -6.64 -11.97 -2.02
C ILE A 118 -6.23 -13.30 -2.61
N ARG A 119 -4.99 -13.38 -3.10
CA ARG A 119 -4.42 -14.59 -3.69
C ARG A 119 -3.25 -15.12 -2.88
N ALA A 120 -3.01 -16.43 -3.00
CA ALA A 120 -1.90 -17.09 -2.36
C ALA A 120 -0.55 -16.57 -2.91
N PHE A 121 0.44 -16.51 -2.02
CA PHE A 121 1.76 -15.92 -2.27
C PHE A 121 2.47 -16.50 -3.50
N ASP A 122 2.39 -17.81 -3.72
CA ASP A 122 3.11 -18.51 -4.79
C ASP A 122 2.70 -18.05 -6.20
N GLU A 123 1.45 -17.63 -6.38
CA GLU A 123 0.94 -17.14 -7.68
C GLU A 123 1.42 -15.71 -8.01
N THR A 124 1.74 -14.90 -6.99
CA THR A 124 2.16 -13.50 -7.18
C THR A 124 3.59 -13.37 -7.71
N ILE A 125 4.48 -14.31 -7.37
CA ILE A 125 5.87 -14.36 -7.84
C ILE A 125 5.92 -14.64 -9.36
N ALA A 126 4.99 -15.44 -9.89
CA ALA A 126 4.95 -15.82 -11.30
C ALA A 126 4.50 -14.69 -12.25
N MET A 127 3.78 -13.67 -11.75
CA MET A 127 3.23 -12.58 -12.58
C MET A 127 3.98 -11.23 -12.45
N GLY A 128 5.04 -11.15 -11.63
CA GLY A 128 5.85 -9.94 -11.47
C GLY A 128 6.59 -9.45 -12.74
N ASP A 129 6.54 -10.22 -13.83
CA ASP A 129 7.21 -9.89 -15.12
C ASP A 129 6.28 -9.24 -16.16
N THR A 130 4.98 -9.10 -15.88
CA THR A 130 4.04 -8.50 -16.85
C THR A 130 3.57 -7.12 -16.40
N ARG A 131 4.04 -6.08 -17.11
CA ARG A 131 3.58 -4.69 -17.00
C ARG A 131 2.04 -4.61 -16.94
N MET A 132 1.48 -4.20 -15.81
CA MET A 132 0.03 -4.17 -15.60
C MET A 132 -0.59 -2.77 -15.81
N PRO A 133 -1.73 -2.65 -16.52
CA PRO A 133 -2.52 -1.43 -16.57
C PRO A 133 -3.44 -1.28 -15.33
N MET A 134 -3.90 -0.04 -15.13
CA MET A 134 -4.66 0.49 -13.99
C MET A 134 -5.80 -0.41 -13.46
N ALA A 135 -5.95 -0.44 -12.13
CA ALA A 135 -6.89 -1.22 -11.30
C ALA A 135 -6.43 -2.66 -10.96
N PHE A 136 -5.32 -2.75 -10.24
CA PHE A 136 -5.00 -3.92 -9.43
C PHE A 136 -4.97 -3.51 -7.95
N ALA A 137 -5.57 -4.33 -7.09
CA ALA A 137 -5.10 -4.46 -5.72
C ALA A 137 -3.78 -5.22 -5.74
N GLY A 138 -2.77 -4.58 -6.34
CA GLY A 138 -1.39 -4.94 -6.08
C GLY A 138 -1.07 -4.41 -4.69
N TYR A 139 -0.29 -5.18 -3.95
CA TYR A 139 0.38 -4.71 -2.75
C TYR A 139 0.99 -3.33 -3.02
N ARG A 140 0.32 -2.26 -2.57
CA ARG A 140 0.99 -0.99 -2.41
C ARG A 140 1.58 -1.07 -1.02
N VAL A 141 2.89 -1.29 -0.96
CA VAL A 141 3.64 -1.00 0.25
C VAL A 141 3.42 0.49 0.49
N GLU A 142 2.46 0.82 1.35
CA GLU A 142 2.54 2.08 2.06
C GLU A 142 3.82 2.01 2.87
N LYS A 143 4.75 2.88 2.48
CA LYS A 143 6.06 3.10 3.07
C LYS A 143 5.89 3.14 4.59
N THR A 144 6.12 2.01 5.24
CA THR A 144 6.23 1.95 6.69
C THR A 144 7.49 2.72 7.02
N GLU A 145 7.34 3.96 7.51
CA GLU A 145 8.42 4.65 8.22
C GLU A 145 8.91 3.71 9.34
N GLY A 146 9.95 2.94 9.06
CA GLY A 146 10.46 1.90 9.95
C GLY A 146 10.98 0.62 9.28
N ILE A 147 10.70 0.38 7.99
CA ILE A 147 11.38 -0.70 7.25
C ILE A 147 12.62 -0.11 6.60
N LEU A 148 13.78 -0.65 6.97
CA LEU A 148 15.06 -0.25 6.40
C LEU A 148 15.01 -0.44 4.88
N PRO A 149 15.44 0.55 4.07
CA PRO A 149 15.38 0.44 2.62
C PRO A 149 16.18 -0.78 2.15
N SER A 150 15.73 -1.43 1.06
CA SER A 150 16.41 -2.56 0.44
C SER A 150 16.85 -2.27 -0.99
N PHE A 151 17.85 -2.99 -1.50
CA PHE A 151 18.38 -2.68 -2.83
C PHE A 151 17.37 -2.98 -3.93
N ALA A 152 16.74 -4.16 -3.91
CA ALA A 152 15.83 -4.59 -4.97
C ALA A 152 14.56 -3.74 -5.08
N VAL A 153 14.06 -3.17 -3.97
CA VAL A 153 12.76 -2.49 -3.91
C VAL A 153 12.94 -0.97 -3.94
N ASP A 154 13.87 -0.44 -3.14
CA ASP A 154 13.96 1.00 -2.89
C ASP A 154 15.10 1.65 -3.66
N ILE A 155 16.27 0.99 -3.77
CA ILE A 155 17.48 1.63 -4.34
C ILE A 155 17.63 1.41 -5.85
N LYS A 156 17.35 0.20 -6.32
CA LYS A 156 17.58 -0.18 -7.73
C LYS A 156 16.79 0.71 -8.69
N SER A 157 15.54 1.05 -8.36
CA SER A 157 14.67 1.90 -9.17
C SER A 157 15.09 3.37 -9.21
N MET A 158 15.97 3.81 -8.30
CA MET A 158 16.46 5.19 -8.26
C MET A 158 17.52 5.44 -9.33
N PHE A 159 18.27 4.40 -9.72
CA PHE A 159 19.18 4.46 -10.84
C PHE A 159 18.38 4.51 -12.14
N ARG A 160 18.41 5.66 -12.81
CA ARG A 160 17.72 5.84 -14.09
C ARG A 160 18.44 5.02 -15.15
N GLU A 161 17.72 4.61 -16.20
CA GLU A 161 18.31 3.84 -17.31
C GLU A 161 19.53 4.53 -17.93
N ARG A 162 19.54 5.87 -17.99
CA ARG A 162 20.68 6.67 -18.44
C ARG A 162 21.89 6.59 -17.50
N ASP A 163 21.66 6.49 -16.20
CA ASP A 163 22.71 6.36 -15.19
C ASP A 163 23.40 5.00 -15.35
N VAL A 164 22.59 3.94 -15.47
CA VAL A 164 23.06 2.56 -15.72
C VAL A 164 23.88 2.52 -17.00
N ASN A 165 23.35 3.02 -18.12
CA ASN A 165 24.05 3.05 -19.41
C ASN A 165 25.36 3.86 -19.37
N SER A 166 25.44 4.89 -18.53
CA SER A 166 26.66 5.70 -18.38
C SER A 166 27.73 5.02 -17.51
N MET A 167 27.35 4.06 -16.66
CA MET A 167 28.24 3.41 -15.71
C MET A 167 28.51 1.94 -16.02
N ILE A 168 27.74 1.31 -16.92
CA ILE A 168 27.85 -0.11 -17.28
C ILE A 168 29.24 -0.52 -17.78
N TRP A 169 30.04 0.44 -18.27
CA TRP A 169 31.44 0.21 -18.66
C TRP A 169 32.39 -0.01 -17.47
N ALA A 170 32.01 0.44 -16.26
CA ALA A 170 32.77 0.32 -15.03
C ALA A 170 32.18 -0.75 -14.08
N PHE A 171 30.87 -0.68 -13.82
CA PHE A 171 30.12 -1.66 -13.01
C PHE A 171 28.60 -1.47 -13.19
N ASP A 172 27.80 -2.48 -12.87
CA ASP A 172 26.36 -2.44 -13.10
C ASP A 172 25.59 -1.83 -11.91
N LEU A 173 24.95 -0.67 -12.14
CA LEU A 173 24.12 0.00 -11.13
C LEU A 173 22.81 -0.75 -10.81
N HIS A 174 22.42 -1.74 -11.61
CA HIS A 174 21.31 -2.65 -11.33
C HIS A 174 21.73 -3.95 -10.63
N SER A 175 23.04 -4.12 -10.39
CA SER A 175 23.60 -5.25 -9.66
C SER A 175 23.82 -4.89 -8.19
N TYR A 176 23.15 -5.61 -7.30
CA TYR A 176 23.31 -5.43 -5.85
C TYR A 176 24.77 -5.53 -5.41
N VAL A 177 25.48 -6.53 -5.94
CA VAL A 177 26.88 -6.79 -5.57
C VAL A 177 27.76 -5.60 -5.95
N ASP A 178 27.59 -5.08 -7.16
CA ASP A 178 28.39 -3.97 -7.67
C ASP A 178 28.09 -2.66 -6.94
N VAL A 179 26.79 -2.38 -6.69
CA VAL A 179 26.37 -1.19 -5.96
C VAL A 179 26.81 -1.25 -4.50
N LYS A 180 26.70 -2.41 -3.85
CA LYS A 180 27.21 -2.60 -2.47
C LYS A 180 28.71 -2.40 -2.38
N THR A 181 29.47 -2.98 -3.32
CA THR A 181 30.94 -2.84 -3.34
C THR A 181 31.38 -1.40 -3.59
N ASN A 182 30.59 -0.60 -4.30
CA ASN A 182 30.93 0.79 -4.66
C ASN A 182 30.10 1.84 -3.92
N ALA A 183 29.33 1.47 -2.89
CA ALA A 183 28.30 2.32 -2.27
C ALA A 183 28.84 3.68 -1.80
N GLU A 184 29.99 3.72 -1.14
CA GLU A 184 30.62 4.97 -0.68
C GLU A 184 31.02 5.90 -1.83
N ARG A 185 31.53 5.32 -2.93
CA ARG A 185 31.94 6.08 -4.12
C ARG A 185 30.72 6.63 -4.86
N ILE A 186 29.65 5.85 -4.92
CA ILE A 186 28.36 6.25 -5.50
C ILE A 186 27.78 7.39 -4.68
N TYR A 187 27.71 7.27 -3.35
CA TYR A 187 27.19 8.31 -2.47
C TYR A 187 27.98 9.63 -2.60
N ALA A 188 29.31 9.56 -2.61
CA ALA A 188 30.16 10.73 -2.80
C ALA A 188 29.94 11.41 -4.16
N ALA A 189 29.70 10.62 -5.21
CA ALA A 189 29.41 11.13 -6.55
C ALA A 189 28.03 11.82 -6.63
N LEU A 190 27.02 11.24 -5.97
CA LEU A 190 25.66 11.79 -5.88
C LEU A 190 25.63 13.15 -5.16
N GLN A 191 26.56 13.41 -4.24
CA GLN A 191 26.65 14.69 -3.52
C GLN A 191 27.29 15.83 -4.32
N GLN A 192 28.07 15.53 -5.36
CA GLN A 192 28.91 16.55 -6.01
C GLN A 192 28.34 17.06 -7.33
N ASN A 193 28.15 16.21 -8.37
CA ASN A 193 27.35 16.52 -9.57
C ASN A 193 27.40 15.41 -10.66
N MET A 194 26.98 14.17 -10.39
CA MET A 194 26.68 13.22 -11.49
C MET A 194 25.72 12.12 -10.99
N PRO A 195 24.73 11.72 -11.83
CA PRO A 195 24.99 11.24 -13.19
C PRO A 195 24.57 12.23 -14.29
N CYS A 196 24.94 11.92 -15.53
CA CYS A 196 24.74 12.68 -16.78
C CYS A 196 23.31 13.16 -17.10
N ASP A 197 22.34 13.01 -16.18
CA ASP A 197 20.92 13.33 -16.36
C ASP A 197 20.33 14.29 -15.30
N GLY A 198 21.19 14.93 -14.53
CA GLY A 198 20.80 15.89 -13.49
C GLY A 198 20.80 15.30 -12.08
N LEU A 199 20.77 16.21 -11.09
CA LEU A 199 20.86 15.87 -9.67
C LEU A 199 19.70 14.95 -9.24
N TRP A 200 20.02 13.98 -8.39
CA TRP A 200 19.00 13.27 -7.62
C TRP A 200 18.34 14.26 -6.64
N PRO A 201 17.02 14.14 -6.39
CA PRO A 201 16.37 14.81 -5.27
C PRO A 201 17.11 14.56 -3.95
N ASP A 202 17.15 15.54 -3.06
CA ASP A 202 17.78 15.39 -1.73
C ASP A 202 17.15 14.26 -0.90
N GLU A 203 15.88 13.95 -1.15
CA GLU A 203 15.16 12.83 -0.54
C GLU A 203 15.73 11.48 -0.98
N ASP A 204 16.04 11.36 -2.28
CA ASP A 204 16.60 10.16 -2.88
C ASP A 204 18.04 9.91 -2.38
N VAL A 205 18.83 10.97 -2.23
CA VAL A 205 20.18 10.89 -1.67
C VAL A 205 20.15 10.47 -0.19
N LYS A 206 19.15 10.94 0.57
CA LYS A 206 18.93 10.51 1.96
C LYS A 206 18.51 9.05 2.06
N GLU A 207 17.69 8.57 1.12
CA GLU A 207 17.25 7.17 1.06
C GLU A 207 18.41 6.23 0.74
N PHE A 208 19.28 6.60 -0.23
CA PHE A 208 20.51 5.86 -0.50
C PHE A 208 21.44 5.80 0.73
N LYS A 209 21.58 6.93 1.45
CA LYS A 209 22.36 6.96 2.69
C LYS A 209 21.74 6.07 3.77
N SER A 210 20.42 6.11 3.93
CA SER A 210 19.72 5.27 4.90
C SER A 210 19.89 3.78 4.59
N TRP A 211 20.04 3.39 3.32
CA TRP A 211 20.36 2.02 2.91
C TRP A 211 21.80 1.62 3.24
N MET A 212 22.75 2.54 3.09
CA MET A 212 24.12 2.31 3.52
C MET A 212 24.21 2.12 5.03
N ASP A 213 23.54 3.01 5.78
CA ASP A 213 23.54 3.01 7.25
C ASP A 213 22.79 1.79 7.84
N SER A 214 21.87 1.18 7.07
CA SER A 214 21.10 0.00 7.47
C SER A 214 21.78 -1.35 7.20
N GLY A 215 23.01 -1.34 6.71
CA GLY A 215 23.78 -2.55 6.39
C GLY A 215 23.62 -3.05 4.96
N MET A 216 23.09 -2.22 4.04
CA MET A 216 22.99 -2.49 2.61
C MET A 216 22.24 -3.80 2.33
N GLN A 217 20.97 -3.84 2.73
CA GLN A 217 20.09 -5.00 2.53
C GLN A 217 19.87 -5.25 1.03
N PRO A 218 19.88 -6.51 0.57
CA PRO A 218 19.64 -6.87 -0.84
C PRO A 218 18.21 -6.55 -1.31
#